data_AF-M6GEY6-F1
#
_entry.id   AF-M6GEY6-F1
#
_cell.length_a   1.000
_cell.length_b   1.000
_cell.length_c   1.000
_cell.angle_alpha   90.00
_cell.angle_beta   90.00
_cell.angle_gamma   90.00
#
_symmetry.space_group_name_H-M   'P 1'
#
loop_
_entity.id
_entity.type
_entity.pdbx_description
1 polymer ?
#
loop_
_entity_poly.entity_id
_entity_poly.type
_entity_poly.pdbx_seq_one_letter_code
_entity_poly.pdbx_strand_id
1 'polypeptide(L)'
;MKQKITSVFLAILLTLPASMLLADEPVGNPQSTVQDSSHIQEANSGHHEVEGEDLPYWTVIPFALILLSIALLPIVSHTTSHWWESNTNKLILSLILGAISFVILVLHGWFGKIVHTLVFEYVPFIILLGSLFYISGGIRLKGDIEATPLNNTIFLIIGTFLASFIGTTGASMLLIRPILKTNSERKHVVHTVVFFIFLVSNIGGSLTPLGDPPLFLGYLIGVPFTWTFKLLPELIVAGILLLILYFIWDSIAYKKETAKDLKKDHTHKEKISLEGQVNFIWLLGVVLSVAYLNQNYIPAIHENPYIAFIREAVLIGLIFVSKFTTKGHVREHNKFTLHPIQEVAYLFIGSYNFV
;
A
#
# COMPACT_ATOMS: atom_id res chain seq x y z
N MET A 1 13.37 26.06 0.16
CA MET A 1 13.36 24.83 0.99
C MET A 1 13.42 23.54 0.17
N LYS A 2 12.66 23.41 -0.94
CA LYS A 2 12.76 22.26 -1.88
C LYS A 2 14.18 21.98 -2.41
N GLN A 3 14.93 23.02 -2.80
CA GLN A 3 16.31 22.85 -3.27
C GLN A 3 17.29 22.31 -2.21
N LYS A 4 17.07 22.60 -0.92
CA LYS A 4 17.95 22.15 0.17
C LYS A 4 17.75 20.66 0.50
N ILE A 5 16.55 20.13 0.31
CA ILE A 5 16.24 18.71 0.57
C ILE A 5 16.80 17.83 -0.56
N THR A 6 16.64 18.25 -1.82
CA THR A 6 17.25 17.54 -2.96
C THR A 6 18.77 17.54 -2.86
N SER A 7 19.39 18.63 -2.39
CA SER A 7 20.85 18.70 -2.24
C SER A 7 21.38 17.91 -1.04
N VAL A 8 20.61 17.69 0.03
CA VAL A 8 21.00 16.77 1.11
C VAL A 8 20.92 15.31 0.64
N PHE A 9 19.86 14.94 -0.09
CA PHE A 9 19.74 13.59 -0.66
C PHE A 9 20.82 13.31 -1.72
N LEU A 10 21.14 14.30 -2.57
CA LEU A 10 22.23 14.20 -3.54
C LEU A 10 23.61 14.20 -2.87
N ALA A 11 23.80 14.97 -1.79
CA ALA A 11 25.06 15.00 -1.05
C ALA A 11 25.34 13.65 -0.37
N ILE A 12 24.34 13.01 0.23
CA ILE A 12 24.47 11.66 0.80
C ILE A 12 24.81 10.62 -0.29
N LEU A 13 24.23 10.76 -1.48
CA LEU A 13 24.53 9.89 -2.63
C LEU A 13 25.93 10.12 -3.23
N LEU A 14 26.43 11.36 -3.20
CA LEU A 14 27.73 11.77 -3.76
C LEU A 14 28.91 11.59 -2.80
N THR A 15 28.66 11.48 -1.49
CA THR A 15 29.71 11.24 -0.47
C THR A 15 30.01 9.75 -0.23
N LEU A 16 29.30 8.84 -0.90
CA LEU A 16 29.64 7.41 -0.89
C LEU A 16 30.89 7.19 -1.76
N PRO A 17 32.05 6.81 -1.19
CA PRO A 17 33.21 6.49 -2.00
C PRO A 17 32.91 5.23 -2.82
N ALA A 18 33.11 5.30 -4.14
CA ALA A 18 32.88 4.20 -5.08
C ALA A 18 33.62 2.90 -4.70
N SER A 19 34.66 2.99 -3.88
CA SER A 19 35.40 1.85 -3.32
C SER A 19 34.60 1.01 -2.33
N MET A 20 33.50 1.51 -1.75
CA MET A 20 32.61 0.73 -0.88
C MET A 20 31.54 -0.05 -1.65
N LEU A 21 31.35 0.23 -2.94
CA LEU A 21 30.46 -0.54 -3.81
C LEU A 21 31.15 -1.74 -4.48
N LEU A 22 32.48 -1.81 -4.43
CA LEU A 22 33.31 -2.74 -5.22
C LEU A 22 34.39 -3.45 -4.38
N ALA A 23 34.12 -3.79 -3.12
CA ALA A 23 35.07 -4.59 -2.35
C ALA A 23 35.10 -6.04 -2.89
N ASP A 24 36.09 -6.33 -3.73
CA ASP A 24 36.47 -7.66 -4.21
C ASP A 24 36.91 -8.58 -3.05
N GLU A 25 36.48 -9.84 -3.13
CA GLU A 25 36.92 -10.96 -2.28
C GLU A 25 38.44 -11.22 -2.43
N PRO A 26 39.22 -11.41 -1.35
CA PRO A 26 40.65 -11.65 -1.48
C PRO A 26 40.97 -13.10 -1.89
N VAL A 27 41.61 -13.21 -3.04
CA VAL A 27 42.26 -14.39 -3.63
C VAL A 27 43.30 -14.98 -2.66
N GLY A 28 43.18 -16.27 -2.34
CA GLY A 28 44.17 -17.03 -1.55
C GLY A 28 45.08 -17.92 -2.40
N ASN A 29 46.39 -17.94 -2.08
CA ASN A 29 47.33 -19.10 -2.19
C ASN A 29 48.78 -18.70 -1.80
N PRO A 30 49.79 -19.61 -1.69
CA PRO A 30 49.81 -21.09 -1.50
C PRO A 30 50.83 -21.65 -0.45
N GLN A 31 50.71 -22.96 -0.13
CA GLN A 31 51.75 -23.95 0.35
C GLN A 31 52.35 -23.81 1.76
N SER A 32 52.78 -24.83 2.54
CA SER A 32 52.85 -26.31 2.59
C SER A 32 53.39 -26.64 4.03
N THR A 33 53.18 -27.75 4.75
CA THR A 33 53.81 -29.10 4.63
C THR A 33 53.45 -29.96 5.88
N VAL A 34 52.83 -31.13 5.68
CA VAL A 34 53.09 -32.52 6.20
C VAL A 34 53.26 -32.91 7.71
N GLN A 35 52.37 -33.84 8.15
CA GLN A 35 52.40 -34.97 9.15
C GLN A 35 52.74 -34.68 10.65
N ASP A 36 52.11 -35.27 11.69
CA ASP A 36 51.51 -36.62 11.87
C ASP A 36 50.58 -36.70 13.13
N SER A 37 49.75 -37.75 13.19
CA SER A 37 49.17 -38.45 14.36
C SER A 37 48.01 -37.87 15.22
N SER A 38 46.82 -38.44 14.97
CA SER A 38 45.78 -38.91 15.90
C SER A 38 45.34 -38.03 17.08
N HIS A 39 44.15 -37.42 16.99
CA HIS A 39 43.11 -37.44 18.04
C HIS A 39 41.76 -36.99 17.44
N ILE A 40 40.69 -37.64 17.90
CA ILE A 40 39.29 -37.46 17.49
C ILE A 40 38.83 -36.03 17.81
N GLN A 41 38.39 -35.26 16.81
CA GLN A 41 37.52 -34.09 17.01
C GLN A 41 36.72 -33.79 15.74
N GLU A 42 35.44 -33.51 15.93
CA GLU A 42 34.42 -33.17 14.94
C GLU A 42 34.86 -32.10 13.94
N ALA A 43 34.63 -32.35 12.65
CA ALA A 43 34.79 -31.36 11.59
C ALA A 43 33.46 -31.21 10.85
N ASN A 44 32.56 -30.41 11.41
CA ASN A 44 31.49 -29.79 10.64
C ASN A 44 32.07 -28.47 10.10
N SER A 45 32.31 -28.44 8.81
CA SER A 45 32.84 -27.29 8.08
C SER A 45 31.95 -26.06 8.28
N GLY A 46 32.55 -25.01 8.84
CA GLY A 46 31.90 -23.71 9.02
C GLY A 46 31.53 -23.08 7.69
N HIS A 47 30.22 -22.93 7.48
CA HIS A 47 29.71 -21.83 6.68
C HIS A 47 29.82 -20.56 7.52
N HIS A 48 30.68 -19.64 7.11
CA HIS A 48 30.66 -18.25 7.58
C HIS A 48 29.39 -17.59 7.02
N GLU A 49 28.22 -17.91 7.57
CA GLU A 49 27.15 -16.93 7.63
C GLU A 49 27.50 -16.01 8.80
N VAL A 50 27.63 -14.70 8.54
CA VAL A 50 27.61 -13.72 9.61
C VAL A 50 26.20 -13.77 10.18
N GLU A 51 26.00 -14.63 11.19
CA GLU A 51 24.81 -14.64 12.03
C GLU A 51 24.68 -13.23 12.61
N GLY A 52 23.77 -12.43 12.06
CA GLY A 52 23.39 -11.17 12.68
C GLY A 52 22.83 -11.51 14.04
N GLU A 53 23.47 -11.01 15.11
CA GLU A 53 22.97 -11.18 16.49
C GLU A 53 21.46 -10.89 16.53
N ASP A 54 20.71 -11.73 17.25
CA ASP A 54 19.28 -11.53 17.48
C ASP A 54 19.02 -10.10 17.96
N LEU A 55 18.30 -9.32 17.15
CA LEU A 55 18.00 -7.93 17.48
C LEU A 55 17.18 -7.88 18.78
N PRO A 56 17.58 -7.06 19.78
CA PRO A 56 16.79 -6.89 20.99
C PRO A 56 15.37 -6.40 20.66
N TYR A 57 14.35 -6.91 21.36
CA TYR A 57 12.94 -6.52 21.13
C TYR A 57 12.68 -5.00 21.22
N TRP A 58 13.50 -4.26 21.98
CA TRP A 58 13.42 -2.81 22.11
C TRP A 58 13.72 -2.06 20.80
N THR A 59 14.34 -2.72 19.82
CA THR A 59 14.60 -2.12 18.51
C THR A 59 13.31 -1.75 17.79
N VAL A 60 12.18 -2.43 18.02
CA VAL A 60 10.87 -2.15 17.40
C VAL A 60 10.24 -0.81 17.86
N ILE A 61 10.76 -0.19 18.92
CA ILE A 61 10.16 1.03 19.52
C ILE A 61 9.93 2.18 18.52
N PRO A 62 10.89 2.57 17.65
CA PRO A 62 10.66 3.65 16.69
C PRO A 62 9.51 3.34 15.73
N PHE A 63 9.37 2.08 15.30
CA PHE A 63 8.24 1.64 14.47
C PHE A 63 6.90 1.76 15.22
N ALA A 64 6.85 1.25 16.46
CA ALA A 64 5.66 1.38 17.31
C ALA A 64 5.27 2.84 17.56
N LEU A 65 6.26 3.74 17.74
CA LEU A 65 6.02 5.17 17.89
C LEU A 65 5.47 5.83 16.62
N ILE A 66 5.90 5.41 15.42
CA ILE A 66 5.30 5.86 14.16
C ILE A 66 3.82 5.46 14.11
N LEU A 67 3.49 4.19 14.40
CA LEU A 67 2.10 3.71 14.40
C LEU A 67 1.24 4.44 15.42
N LEU A 68 1.76 4.62 16.64
CA LEU A 68 1.08 5.36 17.70
C LEU A 68 0.85 6.83 17.31
N SER A 69 1.81 7.44 16.62
CA SER A 69 1.69 8.82 16.12
C SER A 69 0.59 8.95 15.07
N ILE A 70 0.49 7.99 14.14
CA ILE A 70 -0.58 7.94 13.14
C ILE A 70 -1.96 7.79 13.81
N ALA A 71 -2.05 6.99 14.87
CA ALA A 71 -3.31 6.73 15.56
C ALA A 71 -3.74 7.89 16.49
N LEU A 72 -2.81 8.50 17.24
CA LEU A 72 -3.14 9.45 18.30
C LEU A 72 -3.06 10.92 17.89
N LEU A 73 -2.05 11.33 17.11
CA LEU A 73 -1.83 12.75 16.81
C LEU A 73 -3.01 13.44 16.09
N PRO A 74 -3.77 12.77 15.20
CA PRO A 74 -4.98 13.35 14.60
C PRO A 74 -6.10 13.64 15.61
N ILE A 75 -6.11 12.97 16.78
CA ILE A 75 -7.25 12.92 17.71
C ILE A 75 -6.99 13.74 18.99
N VAL A 76 -5.75 13.80 19.47
CA VAL A 76 -5.41 14.30 20.82
C VAL A 76 -5.74 15.79 21.04
N SER A 77 -5.55 16.66 20.05
CA SER A 77 -5.79 18.10 20.20
C SER A 77 -6.04 18.78 18.86
N HIS A 78 -6.80 19.87 18.86
CA HIS A 78 -7.04 20.70 17.67
C HIS A 78 -5.71 21.23 17.09
N THR A 79 -4.74 21.57 17.96
CA THR A 79 -3.42 22.07 17.52
C THR A 79 -2.57 20.96 16.89
N THR A 80 -2.60 19.74 17.45
CA THR A 80 -1.87 18.61 16.88
C THR A 80 -2.50 18.10 15.58
N SER A 81 -3.82 18.20 15.45
CA SER A 81 -4.55 17.86 14.23
C SER A 81 -4.10 18.74 13.05
N HIS A 82 -4.10 20.07 13.22
CA HIS A 82 -3.67 20.98 12.15
C HIS A 82 -2.18 20.83 11.81
N TRP A 83 -1.33 20.54 12.80
CA TRP A 83 0.08 20.21 12.54
C TRP A 83 0.20 18.90 11.74
N TRP A 84 -0.57 17.88 12.10
CA TRP A 84 -0.55 16.57 11.44
C TRP A 84 -1.03 16.64 9.99
N GLU A 85 -1.94 17.55 9.63
CA GLU A 85 -2.43 17.70 8.25
C GLU A 85 -1.31 17.90 7.22
N SER A 86 -0.21 18.55 7.62
CA SER A 86 0.93 18.78 6.73
C SER A 86 1.74 17.51 6.50
N ASN A 87 1.79 17.08 5.23
CA ASN A 87 2.66 16.00 4.79
C ASN A 87 4.15 16.22 5.12
N THR A 88 4.59 17.48 5.27
CA THR A 88 5.97 17.77 5.67
C THR A 88 6.25 17.34 7.10
N ASN A 89 5.28 17.52 7.99
CA ASN A 89 5.39 17.14 9.40
C ASN A 89 5.40 15.62 9.58
N LYS A 90 4.56 14.93 8.81
CA LYS A 90 4.57 13.46 8.70
C LYS A 90 5.94 12.95 8.22
N LEU A 91 6.50 13.58 7.19
CA LEU A 91 7.82 13.25 6.66
C LEU A 91 8.93 13.48 7.70
N ILE A 92 8.93 14.63 8.38
CA ILE A 92 9.93 14.95 9.41
C ILE A 92 9.88 13.91 10.53
N LEU A 93 8.68 13.60 11.04
CA LEU A 93 8.50 12.62 12.09
C LEU A 93 8.99 11.23 11.66
N SER A 94 8.58 10.78 10.47
CA SER A 94 8.99 9.49 9.92
C SER A 94 10.50 9.43 9.71
N LEU A 95 11.13 10.50 9.20
CA LEU A 95 12.59 10.55 9.02
C LEU A 95 13.34 10.56 10.35
N ILE A 96 12.86 11.25 11.39
CA ILE A 96 13.53 11.25 12.70
C ILE A 96 13.50 9.86 13.32
N LEU A 97 12.32 9.24 13.40
CA LEU A 97 12.17 7.90 13.98
C LEU A 97 12.84 6.83 13.10
N GLY A 98 12.75 6.98 11.78
CA GLY A 98 13.42 6.14 10.79
C GLY A 98 14.95 6.26 10.84
N ALA A 99 15.50 7.44 11.09
CA ALA A 99 16.94 7.63 11.26
C ALA A 99 17.44 6.99 12.56
N ILE A 100 16.68 7.07 13.65
CA ILE A 100 17.00 6.37 14.90
C ILE A 100 17.04 4.87 14.66
N SER A 101 16.01 4.32 14.00
CA SER A 101 15.96 2.92 13.55
C SER A 101 17.17 2.55 12.70
N PHE A 102 17.47 3.35 11.68
CA PHE A 102 18.56 3.12 10.76
C PHE A 102 19.90 3.04 11.47
N VAL A 103 20.20 3.99 12.37
CA VAL A 103 21.44 3.99 13.15
C VAL A 103 21.55 2.72 14.01
N ILE A 104 20.49 2.34 14.71
CA ILE A 104 20.49 1.12 15.54
C ILE A 104 20.80 -0.12 14.70
N LEU A 105 20.15 -0.27 13.55
CA LEU A 105 20.33 -1.45 12.69
C LEU A 105 21.70 -1.49 12.02
N VAL A 106 22.23 -0.34 11.59
CA VAL A 106 23.59 -0.25 11.03
C VAL A 106 24.64 -0.61 12.08
N LEU A 107 24.46 -0.19 13.33
CA LEU A 107 25.36 -0.56 14.43
C LEU A 107 25.38 -2.08 14.69
N HIS A 108 24.31 -2.80 14.35
CA HIS A 108 24.25 -4.26 14.42
C HIS A 108 24.69 -4.96 13.11
N GLY A 109 25.17 -4.22 12.11
CA GLY A 109 25.66 -4.77 10.84
C GLY A 109 24.59 -5.03 9.77
N TRP A 110 23.35 -4.53 9.94
CA TRP A 110 22.23 -4.81 9.03
C TRP A 110 22.14 -3.89 7.81
N PHE A 111 23.18 -3.10 7.52
CA PHE A 111 23.14 -2.09 6.45
C PHE A 111 22.72 -2.66 5.09
N GLY A 112 23.29 -3.81 4.68
CA GLY A 112 22.95 -4.46 3.41
C GLY A 112 21.47 -4.86 3.31
N LYS A 113 20.90 -5.37 4.41
CA LYS A 113 19.47 -5.74 4.48
C LYS A 113 18.57 -4.52 4.35
N ILE A 114 18.89 -3.43 5.06
CA ILE A 114 18.10 -2.19 4.98
C ILE A 114 18.05 -1.64 3.56
N VAL A 115 19.22 -1.56 2.89
CA VAL A 115 19.29 -1.07 1.51
C VAL A 115 18.47 -1.98 0.59
N HIS A 116 18.59 -3.30 0.76
CA HIS A 116 17.78 -4.26 0.02
C HIS A 116 16.28 -4.02 0.21
N THR A 117 15.80 -3.95 1.45
CA THR A 117 14.37 -3.72 1.75
C THR A 117 13.87 -2.39 1.17
N LEU A 118 14.64 -1.31 1.30
CA LEU A 118 14.25 -0.01 0.73
C LEU A 118 14.16 -0.03 -0.81
N VAL A 119 15.06 -0.75 -1.48
CA VAL A 119 15.14 -0.78 -2.95
C VAL A 119 14.16 -1.79 -3.55
N PHE A 120 14.13 -3.01 -3.02
CA PHE A 120 13.38 -4.12 -3.60
C PHE A 120 11.97 -4.30 -3.03
N GLU A 121 11.63 -3.61 -1.94
CA GLU A 121 10.30 -3.72 -1.34
C GLU A 121 9.58 -2.37 -1.27
N TYR A 122 10.18 -1.36 -0.65
CA TYR A 122 9.55 -0.04 -0.51
C TYR A 122 9.30 0.65 -1.85
N VAL A 123 10.29 0.68 -2.76
CA VAL A 123 10.12 1.32 -4.08
C VAL A 123 9.03 0.63 -4.91
N PRO A 124 9.05 -0.71 -5.12
CA PRO A 124 7.95 -1.45 -5.72
C PRO A 124 6.59 -1.19 -5.07
N PHE A 125 6.54 -1.16 -3.74
CA PHE A 125 5.32 -0.89 -2.99
C PHE A 125 4.71 0.48 -3.32
N ILE A 126 5.50 1.55 -3.28
CA ILE A 126 5.02 2.90 -3.60
C ILE A 126 4.63 3.02 -5.07
N ILE A 127 5.37 2.38 -5.98
CA ILE A 127 5.01 2.37 -7.41
C ILE A 127 3.69 1.64 -7.63
N LEU A 128 3.47 0.50 -6.99
CA LEU A 128 2.21 -0.23 -7.10
C LEU A 128 1.03 0.59 -6.57
N LEU A 129 1.11 1.09 -5.33
CA LEU A 129 0.06 1.91 -4.75
C LEU A 129 -0.21 3.16 -5.58
N GLY A 130 0.86 3.81 -6.05
CA GLY A 130 0.77 4.96 -6.94
C GLY A 130 0.08 4.62 -8.26
N SER A 131 0.37 3.47 -8.85
CA SER A 131 -0.26 3.02 -10.10
C SER A 131 -1.76 2.76 -9.94
N LEU A 132 -2.15 1.97 -8.92
CA LEU A 132 -3.54 1.67 -8.62
C LEU A 132 -4.33 2.95 -8.34
N PHE A 133 -3.78 3.84 -7.51
CA PHE A 133 -4.44 5.09 -7.15
C PHE A 133 -4.55 6.08 -8.32
N TYR A 134 -3.48 6.27 -9.10
CA TYR A 134 -3.48 7.21 -10.22
C TYR A 134 -4.41 6.78 -11.37
N ILE A 135 -4.42 5.48 -11.66
CA ILE A 135 -5.27 4.90 -12.71
C ILE A 135 -6.73 4.91 -12.23
N SER A 136 -7.00 4.50 -10.98
CA SER A 136 -8.35 4.55 -10.39
C SER A 136 -8.90 5.97 -10.30
N GLY A 137 -8.06 6.96 -10.01
CA GLY A 137 -8.44 8.38 -10.03
C GLY A 137 -8.89 8.90 -11.39
N GLY A 138 -8.55 8.19 -12.47
CA GLY A 138 -9.03 8.42 -13.83
C GLY A 138 -10.39 7.81 -14.15
N ILE A 139 -11.01 7.07 -13.23
CA ILE A 139 -12.37 6.52 -13.37
C ILE A 139 -13.32 7.38 -12.56
N ARG A 140 -14.42 7.83 -13.19
CA ARG A 140 -15.47 8.56 -12.48
C ARG A 140 -16.81 7.90 -12.71
N LEU A 141 -17.46 7.53 -11.62
CA LEU A 141 -18.86 7.12 -11.62
C LEU A 141 -19.73 8.38 -11.43
N LYS A 142 -20.48 8.73 -12.46
CA LYS A 142 -21.54 9.74 -12.46
C LYS A 142 -22.90 9.07 -12.30
N GLY A 143 -23.87 9.83 -11.83
CA GLY A 143 -25.25 9.41 -11.65
C GLY A 143 -25.74 9.76 -10.26
N ASP A 144 -27.01 9.49 -10.05
CA ASP A 144 -27.67 9.56 -8.77
C ASP A 144 -28.67 8.40 -8.70
N ILE A 145 -28.42 7.48 -7.77
CA ILE A 145 -29.24 6.30 -7.56
C ILE A 145 -30.07 6.57 -6.32
N GLU A 146 -31.32 6.14 -6.31
CA GLU A 146 -32.17 6.20 -5.13
C GLU A 146 -31.48 5.56 -3.91
N ALA A 147 -31.45 6.29 -2.81
CA ALA A 147 -30.67 6.00 -1.59
C ALA A 147 -31.30 4.91 -0.71
N THR A 148 -31.79 3.84 -1.33
CA THR A 148 -32.44 2.72 -0.64
C THR A 148 -31.41 1.83 0.07
N PRO A 149 -31.79 1.17 1.18
CA PRO A 149 -30.91 0.22 1.85
C PRO A 149 -30.39 -0.88 0.94
N LEU A 150 -31.19 -1.34 -0.01
CA LEU A 150 -30.76 -2.35 -0.97
C LEU A 150 -29.66 -1.81 -1.90
N ASN A 151 -29.84 -0.61 -2.47
CA ASN A 151 -28.87 -0.01 -3.39
C ASN A 151 -27.54 0.28 -2.69
N ASN A 152 -27.59 0.79 -1.46
CA ASN A 152 -26.37 1.02 -0.68
C ASN A 152 -25.66 -0.30 -0.35
N THR A 153 -26.39 -1.36 0.03
CA THR A 153 -25.80 -2.67 0.27
C THR A 153 -25.14 -3.23 -0.99
N ILE A 154 -25.78 -3.09 -2.17
CA ILE A 154 -25.18 -3.48 -3.45
C ILE A 154 -23.90 -2.69 -3.73
N PHE A 155 -23.90 -1.38 -3.46
CA PHE A 155 -22.70 -0.54 -3.58
C PHE A 155 -21.55 -1.04 -2.70
N LEU A 156 -21.84 -1.40 -1.45
CA LEU A 156 -20.85 -1.93 -0.52
C LEU A 156 -20.32 -3.29 -0.97
N ILE A 157 -21.18 -4.19 -1.46
CA ILE A 157 -20.78 -5.48 -2.03
C ILE A 157 -19.81 -5.28 -3.19
N ILE A 158 -20.20 -4.45 -4.17
CA ILE A 158 -19.35 -4.14 -5.33
C ILE A 158 -18.02 -3.57 -4.87
N GLY A 159 -18.03 -2.61 -3.93
CA GLY A 159 -16.80 -2.02 -3.41
C GLY A 159 -15.89 -3.02 -2.70
N THR A 160 -16.47 -3.94 -1.92
CA THR A 160 -15.73 -4.96 -1.17
C THR A 160 -14.96 -5.86 -2.12
N PHE A 161 -15.61 -6.35 -3.18
CA PHE A 161 -14.93 -7.18 -4.18
C PHE A 161 -13.98 -6.39 -5.07
N LEU A 162 -14.34 -5.16 -5.44
CA LEU A 162 -13.50 -4.32 -6.28
C LEU A 162 -12.17 -3.97 -5.59
N ALA A 163 -12.19 -3.73 -4.27
CA ALA A 163 -11.01 -3.42 -3.46
C ALA A 163 -9.90 -4.49 -3.57
N SER A 164 -10.27 -5.76 -3.70
CA SER A 164 -9.31 -6.85 -3.90
C SER A 164 -8.54 -6.74 -5.22
N PHE A 165 -9.07 -6.11 -6.26
CA PHE A 165 -8.41 -6.04 -7.57
C PHE A 165 -7.72 -4.70 -7.80
N ILE A 166 -8.28 -3.61 -7.29
CA ILE A 166 -7.80 -2.25 -7.59
C ILE A 166 -7.17 -1.57 -6.36
N GLY A 167 -7.01 -2.31 -5.27
CA GLY A 167 -6.57 -1.79 -3.97
C GLY A 167 -7.71 -1.15 -3.18
N THR A 168 -7.69 -1.29 -1.86
CA THR A 168 -8.62 -0.59 -0.96
C THR A 168 -8.60 0.91 -1.19
N THR A 169 -7.42 1.51 -1.38
CA THR A 169 -7.27 2.94 -1.65
C THR A 169 -7.88 3.35 -3.00
N GLY A 170 -7.69 2.54 -4.05
CA GLY A 170 -8.25 2.78 -5.38
C GLY A 170 -9.77 2.66 -5.40
N ALA A 171 -10.31 1.60 -4.80
CA ALA A 171 -11.75 1.39 -4.64
C ALA A 171 -12.40 2.50 -3.81
N SER A 172 -11.74 2.93 -2.74
CA SER A 172 -12.22 4.04 -1.93
C SER A 172 -12.27 5.35 -2.69
N MET A 173 -11.22 5.67 -3.47
CA MET A 173 -11.20 6.84 -4.34
C MET A 173 -12.35 6.84 -5.37
N LEU A 174 -12.67 5.66 -5.91
CA LEU A 174 -13.71 5.48 -6.93
C LEU A 174 -15.13 5.59 -6.34
N LEU A 175 -15.37 5.01 -5.16
CA LEU A 175 -16.73 4.76 -4.65
C LEU A 175 -17.18 5.71 -3.52
N ILE A 176 -16.28 6.34 -2.77
CA ILE A 176 -16.68 7.17 -1.63
C ILE A 176 -17.55 8.37 -2.08
N ARG A 177 -17.19 9.02 -3.19
CA ARG A 177 -17.92 10.18 -3.70
C ARG A 177 -19.32 9.80 -4.21
N PRO A 178 -19.49 8.75 -5.04
CA PRO A 178 -20.81 8.24 -5.38
C PRO A 178 -21.67 7.94 -4.17
N ILE A 179 -21.15 7.24 -3.15
CA ILE A 179 -21.92 6.89 -1.95
C ILE A 179 -22.37 8.14 -1.19
N LEU A 180 -21.48 9.12 -1.01
CA LEU A 180 -21.82 10.37 -0.34
C LEU A 180 -22.85 11.20 -1.13
N LYS A 181 -22.76 11.20 -2.47
CA LYS A 181 -23.72 11.88 -3.34
C LYS A 181 -25.09 11.19 -3.29
N THR A 182 -25.14 9.87 -3.52
CA THR A 182 -26.37 9.07 -3.41
C THR A 182 -27.09 9.31 -2.09
N ASN A 183 -26.36 9.41 -0.99
CA ASN A 183 -26.96 9.57 0.33
C ASN A 183 -27.11 11.04 0.78
N SER A 184 -26.86 12.04 -0.07
CA SER A 184 -26.83 13.45 0.37
C SER A 184 -28.19 14.01 0.79
N GLU A 185 -29.29 13.42 0.31
CA GLU A 185 -30.66 13.81 0.68
C GLU A 185 -31.13 13.16 2.00
N ARG A 186 -30.37 12.20 2.55
CA ARG A 186 -30.70 11.49 3.82
C ARG A 186 -29.99 12.14 5.01
N LYS A 187 -30.62 12.12 6.19
CA LYS A 187 -30.03 12.71 7.42
C LYS A 187 -29.18 11.72 8.22
N HIS A 188 -29.55 10.44 8.22
CA HIS A 188 -28.86 9.40 8.98
C HIS A 188 -28.03 8.54 8.02
N VAL A 189 -26.78 8.95 7.78
CA VAL A 189 -25.91 8.32 6.76
C VAL A 189 -24.50 7.97 7.26
N VAL A 190 -24.19 8.34 8.51
CA VAL A 190 -22.85 8.12 9.10
C VAL A 190 -22.48 6.64 9.12
N HIS A 191 -23.43 5.76 9.46
CA HIS A 191 -23.18 4.31 9.46
C HIS A 191 -22.80 3.80 8.07
N THR A 192 -23.37 4.34 6.98
CA THR A 192 -22.95 3.98 5.60
C THR A 192 -21.47 4.26 5.37
N VAL A 193 -20.95 5.39 5.84
CA VAL A 193 -19.51 5.71 5.72
C VAL A 193 -18.66 4.79 6.62
N VAL A 194 -19.10 4.49 7.83
CA VAL A 194 -18.40 3.58 8.74
C VAL A 194 -18.31 2.15 8.16
N PHE A 195 -19.43 1.61 7.67
CA PHE A 195 -19.44 0.29 7.04
C PHE A 195 -18.69 0.28 5.71
N PHE A 196 -18.66 1.38 4.96
CA PHE A 196 -17.79 1.53 3.80
C PHE A 196 -16.31 1.40 4.18
N ILE A 197 -15.89 2.00 5.29
CA ILE A 197 -14.51 1.87 5.77
C ILE A 197 -14.21 0.42 6.13
N PHE A 198 -15.09 -0.26 6.88
CA PHE A 198 -14.87 -1.65 7.27
C PHE A 198 -14.86 -2.62 6.08
N LEU A 199 -15.83 -2.50 5.18
CA LEU A 199 -16.00 -3.43 4.05
C LEU A 199 -15.06 -3.14 2.90
N VAL A 200 -15.00 -1.89 2.43
CA VAL A 200 -14.29 -1.51 1.20
C VAL A 200 -12.85 -1.07 1.48
N SER A 201 -12.64 -0.29 2.54
CA SER A 201 -11.33 0.30 2.84
C SER A 201 -10.43 -0.59 3.70
N ASN A 202 -10.96 -1.72 4.20
CA ASN A 202 -10.24 -2.61 5.10
C ASN A 202 -10.33 -4.07 4.60
N ILE A 203 -11.39 -4.81 4.95
CA ILE A 203 -11.39 -6.26 4.67
C ILE A 203 -11.47 -6.61 3.19
N GLY A 204 -12.03 -5.72 2.35
CA GLY A 204 -12.21 -5.96 0.91
C GLY A 204 -10.91 -6.17 0.13
N GLY A 205 -9.76 -5.76 0.66
CA GLY A 205 -8.45 -5.94 0.03
C GLY A 205 -7.82 -7.33 0.16
N SER A 206 -8.52 -8.32 0.74
CA SER A 206 -7.87 -9.56 1.16
C SER A 206 -7.62 -10.61 0.06
N LEU A 207 -8.29 -10.54 -1.10
CA LEU A 207 -8.23 -11.65 -2.08
C LEU A 207 -7.01 -11.62 -2.99
N THR A 208 -6.33 -10.49 -3.13
CA THR A 208 -5.10 -10.42 -3.93
C THR A 208 -4.00 -9.67 -3.17
N PRO A 209 -2.72 -9.89 -3.50
CA PRO A 209 -1.63 -9.11 -2.96
C PRO A 209 -1.73 -7.61 -3.24
N LEU A 210 -2.54 -7.18 -4.22
CA LEU A 210 -2.70 -5.77 -4.57
C LEU A 210 -3.66 -5.03 -3.64
N GLY A 211 -4.53 -5.77 -2.95
CA GLY A 211 -5.64 -5.19 -2.21
C GLY A 211 -5.21 -4.46 -0.94
N ASP A 212 -4.18 -5.00 -0.26
CA ASP A 212 -3.73 -4.53 1.06
C ASP A 212 -2.19 -4.52 1.19
N PRO A 213 -1.57 -3.47 1.77
CA PRO A 213 -0.11 -3.34 1.88
C PRO A 213 0.64 -4.54 2.50
N PRO A 214 0.26 -5.08 3.67
CA PRO A 214 0.83 -6.31 4.21
C PRO A 214 0.85 -7.50 3.23
N LEU A 215 -0.23 -7.71 2.46
CA LEU A 215 -0.29 -8.82 1.50
C LEU A 215 0.67 -8.61 0.34
N PHE A 216 0.83 -7.36 -0.12
CA PHE A 216 1.79 -7.05 -1.16
C PHE A 216 3.23 -7.27 -0.71
N LEU A 217 3.54 -6.85 0.52
CA LEU A 217 4.85 -7.09 1.12
C LEU A 217 5.15 -8.58 1.23
N GLY A 218 4.20 -9.37 1.75
CA GLY A 218 4.30 -10.83 1.78
C GLY A 218 4.58 -11.42 0.40
N TYR A 219 3.96 -10.87 -0.63
CA TYR A 219 4.19 -11.28 -2.01
C TYR A 219 5.60 -10.92 -2.53
N LEU A 220 6.16 -9.77 -2.15
CA LEU A 220 7.54 -9.38 -2.50
C LEU A 220 8.59 -10.31 -1.88
N ILE A 221 8.35 -10.78 -0.65
CA ILE A 221 9.21 -11.77 0.03
C ILE A 221 8.96 -13.22 -0.45
N GLY A 222 8.10 -13.42 -1.44
CA GLY A 222 7.94 -14.70 -2.15
C GLY A 222 6.68 -15.49 -1.88
N VAL A 223 5.70 -14.95 -1.14
CA VAL A 223 4.38 -15.58 -1.04
C VAL A 223 3.71 -15.65 -2.42
N PRO A 224 3.23 -16.81 -2.87
CA PRO A 224 2.58 -16.93 -4.17
C PRO A 224 1.33 -16.06 -4.30
N PHE A 225 1.11 -15.49 -5.49
CA PHE A 225 -0.06 -14.64 -5.78
C PHE A 225 -1.39 -15.31 -5.43
N THR A 226 -1.51 -16.62 -5.68
CA THR A 226 -2.75 -17.38 -5.46
C THR A 226 -3.00 -17.74 -4.00
N TRP A 227 -2.03 -17.51 -3.11
CA TRP A 227 -2.19 -17.83 -1.69
C TRP A 227 -3.30 -17.01 -1.04
N THR A 228 -3.46 -15.74 -1.43
CA THR A 228 -4.48 -14.83 -0.88
C THR A 228 -5.91 -15.27 -1.20
N PHE A 229 -6.13 -16.06 -2.27
CA PHE A 229 -7.46 -16.63 -2.56
C PHE A 229 -7.94 -17.60 -1.48
N LYS A 230 -7.04 -18.11 -0.64
CA LYS A 230 -7.41 -18.90 0.54
C LYS A 230 -8.17 -18.09 1.58
N LEU A 231 -8.06 -16.75 1.56
CA LEU A 231 -8.76 -15.83 2.46
C LEU A 231 -10.21 -15.52 2.04
N LEU A 232 -10.68 -16.13 0.93
CA LEU A 232 -12.03 -15.93 0.43
C LEU A 232 -13.12 -16.36 1.43
N PRO A 233 -13.03 -17.52 2.12
CA PRO A 233 -14.01 -17.90 3.14
C PRO A 233 -14.10 -16.86 4.27
N GLU A 234 -12.96 -16.38 4.78
CA GLU A 234 -12.87 -15.38 5.83
C GLU A 234 -13.48 -14.05 5.39
N LEU A 235 -13.19 -13.61 4.16
CA LEU A 235 -13.79 -12.42 3.57
C LEU A 235 -15.31 -12.56 3.44
N ILE A 236 -15.80 -13.71 2.97
CA ILE A 236 -17.23 -13.95 2.79
C ILE A 236 -17.93 -13.95 4.15
N VAL A 237 -17.39 -14.64 5.16
CA VAL A 237 -17.99 -14.70 6.50
C VAL A 237 -18.04 -13.31 7.14
N ALA A 238 -16.91 -12.60 7.18
CA ALA A 238 -16.85 -11.26 7.75
C ALA A 238 -17.69 -10.25 6.95
N GLY A 239 -17.62 -10.33 5.63
CA GLY A 239 -18.37 -9.49 4.70
C GLY A 239 -19.88 -9.67 4.84
N ILE A 240 -20.38 -10.90 4.83
CA ILE A 240 -21.81 -11.20 5.02
C ILE A 240 -22.29 -10.70 6.38
N LEU A 241 -21.53 -10.96 7.46
CA LEU A 241 -21.90 -10.52 8.81
C LEU A 241 -22.03 -8.99 8.86
N LEU A 242 -21.03 -8.26 8.35
CA LEU A 242 -21.07 -6.80 8.31
C LEU A 242 -22.16 -6.26 7.39
N LEU A 243 -22.41 -6.89 6.24
CA LEU A 243 -23.48 -6.48 5.31
C LEU A 243 -24.88 -6.70 5.90
N ILE A 244 -25.09 -7.79 6.66
CA ILE A 244 -26.36 -8.03 7.37
C ILE A 244 -26.56 -6.96 8.43
N LEU A 245 -25.54 -6.70 9.27
CA LEU A 245 -25.60 -5.65 10.29
C LEU A 245 -25.87 -4.28 9.65
N TYR A 246 -25.17 -3.99 8.56
CA TYR A 246 -25.36 -2.76 7.78
C TYR A 246 -26.80 -2.65 7.28
N PHE A 247 -27.33 -3.68 6.62
CA PHE A 247 -28.65 -3.64 6.02
C PHE A 247 -29.75 -3.47 7.06
N ILE A 248 -29.62 -4.13 8.22
CA ILE A 248 -30.55 -3.95 9.35
C ILE A 248 -30.48 -2.50 9.85
N TRP A 249 -29.27 -1.99 10.09
CA TRP A 249 -29.09 -0.62 10.60
C TRP A 249 -29.59 0.42 9.61
N ASP A 250 -29.23 0.30 8.33
CA ASP A 250 -29.65 1.23 7.28
C ASP A 250 -31.16 1.17 7.07
N SER A 251 -31.79 0.00 7.19
CA SER A 251 -33.25 -0.12 7.14
C SER A 251 -33.94 0.58 8.32
N ILE A 252 -33.38 0.50 9.53
CA ILE A 252 -33.91 1.21 10.70
C ILE A 252 -33.74 2.73 10.51
N ALA A 253 -32.57 3.17 10.02
CA ALA A 253 -32.29 4.57 9.76
C ALA A 253 -33.20 5.13 8.65
N TYR A 254 -33.37 4.40 7.55
CA TYR A 254 -34.21 4.77 6.41
C TYR A 254 -35.68 4.96 6.82
N LYS A 255 -36.20 4.09 7.71
CA LYS A 255 -37.57 4.24 8.26
C LYS A 255 -37.76 5.50 9.12
N LYS A 256 -36.69 6.08 9.66
CA LYS A 256 -36.72 7.31 10.46
C LYS A 256 -36.59 8.57 9.61
N GLU A 257 -36.35 8.45 8.31
CA GLU A 257 -36.24 9.59 7.40
C GLU A 257 -37.61 10.23 7.15
N THR A 258 -37.64 11.56 6.93
CA THR A 258 -38.89 12.29 6.73
C THR A 258 -39.42 12.08 5.32
N ALA A 259 -40.73 11.94 5.13
CA ALA A 259 -41.36 11.74 3.82
C ALA A 259 -40.99 12.83 2.75
N LYS A 260 -40.61 14.02 3.19
CA LYS A 260 -40.13 15.12 2.33
C LYS A 260 -38.74 14.85 1.75
N ASP A 261 -37.89 14.16 2.50
CA ASP A 261 -36.52 13.80 2.11
C ASP A 261 -36.56 12.62 1.12
N LEU A 262 -37.42 11.62 1.37
CA LEU A 262 -37.68 10.53 0.39
C LEU A 262 -38.26 11.05 -0.93
N LYS A 263 -39.17 12.04 -0.89
CA LYS A 263 -39.75 12.60 -2.13
C LYS A 263 -38.72 13.30 -3.02
N LYS A 264 -37.73 13.97 -2.43
CA LYS A 264 -36.66 14.65 -3.19
C LYS A 264 -35.76 13.66 -3.92
N ASP A 265 -35.39 12.57 -3.26
CA ASP A 265 -34.58 11.47 -3.81
C ASP A 265 -35.28 10.82 -5.03
N HIS A 266 -36.60 10.66 -4.97
CA HIS A 266 -37.38 10.13 -6.10
C HIS A 266 -37.37 11.04 -7.34
N THR A 267 -37.25 12.37 -7.17
CA THR A 267 -37.33 13.35 -8.26
C THR A 267 -35.98 13.65 -8.94
N HIS A 268 -34.84 13.48 -8.27
CA HIS A 268 -33.53 13.82 -8.81
C HIS A 268 -32.74 12.56 -9.23
N LYS A 269 -33.27 11.77 -10.16
CA LYS A 269 -32.58 10.58 -10.69
C LYS A 269 -31.72 10.94 -11.90
N GLU A 270 -30.40 10.86 -11.76
CA GLU A 270 -29.46 10.95 -12.89
C GLU A 270 -29.01 9.54 -13.29
N LYS A 271 -29.08 9.21 -14.58
CA LYS A 271 -28.61 7.91 -15.09
C LYS A 271 -27.13 7.70 -14.72
N ILE A 272 -26.81 6.48 -14.29
CA ILE A 272 -25.43 6.08 -14.02
C ILE A 272 -24.64 6.17 -15.32
N SER A 273 -23.53 6.89 -15.29
CA SER A 273 -22.60 7.00 -16.41
C SER A 273 -21.18 6.83 -15.90
N LEU A 274 -20.41 5.98 -16.58
CA LEU A 274 -19.00 5.77 -16.28
C LEU A 274 -18.13 6.58 -17.24
N GLU A 275 -17.29 7.45 -16.70
CA GLU A 275 -16.26 8.15 -17.46
C GLU A 275 -14.88 7.52 -17.19
N GLY A 276 -14.02 7.51 -18.20
CA GLY A 276 -12.66 6.97 -18.06
C GLY A 276 -12.60 5.44 -18.00
N GLN A 277 -13.58 4.74 -18.60
CA GLN A 277 -13.68 3.28 -18.60
C GLN A 277 -12.42 2.57 -19.10
N VAL A 278 -11.64 3.20 -19.97
CA VAL A 278 -10.35 2.67 -20.46
C VAL A 278 -9.39 2.37 -19.30
N ASN A 279 -9.49 3.09 -18.18
CA ASN A 279 -8.67 2.82 -17.00
C ASN A 279 -8.94 1.46 -16.34
N PHE A 280 -10.10 0.84 -16.55
CA PHE A 280 -10.31 -0.55 -16.12
C PHE A 280 -9.37 -1.52 -16.84
N ILE A 281 -9.08 -1.26 -18.13
CA ILE A 281 -8.12 -2.06 -18.91
C ILE A 281 -6.72 -1.87 -18.32
N TRP A 282 -6.35 -0.65 -17.96
CA TRP A 282 -5.04 -0.38 -17.35
C TRP A 282 -4.91 -0.95 -15.93
N LEU A 283 -5.98 -0.94 -15.13
CA LEU A 283 -6.01 -1.62 -13.82
C LEU A 283 -5.87 -3.13 -13.98
N LEU A 284 -6.55 -3.73 -14.96
CA LEU A 284 -6.33 -5.13 -15.30
C LEU A 284 -4.89 -5.38 -15.71
N GLY A 285 -4.29 -4.47 -16.49
CA GLY A 285 -2.86 -4.49 -16.82
C GLY A 285 -1.96 -4.48 -15.58
N VAL A 286 -2.27 -3.68 -14.56
CA VAL A 286 -1.55 -3.66 -13.27
C VAL A 286 -1.67 -5.02 -12.58
N VAL A 287 -2.89 -5.56 -12.46
CA VAL A 287 -3.14 -6.89 -11.84
C VAL A 287 -2.35 -7.98 -12.56
N LEU A 288 -2.41 -8.02 -13.90
CA LEU A 288 -1.69 -9.02 -14.71
C LEU A 288 -0.18 -8.84 -14.61
N SER A 289 0.32 -7.60 -14.58
CA SER A 289 1.74 -7.32 -14.42
C SER A 289 2.26 -7.85 -13.08
N VAL A 290 1.53 -7.63 -11.98
CA VAL A 290 1.88 -8.21 -10.68
C VAL A 290 1.75 -9.74 -10.74
N ALA A 291 0.65 -10.28 -11.24
CA ALA A 291 0.42 -11.73 -11.26
C ALA A 291 1.47 -12.54 -12.06
N TYR A 292 2.03 -11.97 -13.14
CA TYR A 292 2.92 -12.69 -14.06
C TYR A 292 4.37 -12.18 -14.12
N LEU A 293 4.66 -10.91 -13.79
CA LEU A 293 6.03 -10.38 -13.79
C LEU A 293 6.66 -10.57 -12.41
N ASN A 294 6.95 -11.81 -12.05
CA ASN A 294 7.52 -12.17 -10.76
C ASN A 294 8.38 -13.43 -10.81
N GLN A 295 9.09 -13.68 -9.72
CA GLN A 295 10.06 -14.76 -9.60
C GLN A 295 9.51 -16.16 -9.93
N ASN A 296 8.22 -16.41 -9.70
CA ASN A 296 7.61 -17.71 -10.00
C ASN A 296 7.46 -17.97 -11.50
N TYR A 297 7.34 -16.92 -12.31
CA TYR A 297 7.12 -17.02 -13.76
C TYR A 297 8.34 -16.58 -14.59
N ILE A 298 9.24 -15.79 -14.00
CA ILE A 298 10.48 -15.32 -14.62
C ILE A 298 11.64 -15.83 -13.76
N PRO A 299 12.17 -17.04 -14.02
CA PRO A 299 13.27 -17.63 -13.25
C PRO A 299 14.52 -16.76 -13.19
N ALA A 300 14.76 -15.94 -14.23
CA ALA A 300 15.89 -15.00 -14.27
C ALA A 300 15.90 -13.98 -13.11
N ILE A 301 14.74 -13.74 -12.46
CA ILE A 301 14.68 -12.87 -11.27
C ILE A 301 15.41 -13.50 -10.07
N HIS A 302 15.45 -14.83 -9.96
CA HIS A 302 16.22 -15.51 -8.91
C HIS A 302 17.73 -15.30 -9.07
N GLU A 303 18.20 -15.25 -10.31
CA GLU A 303 19.63 -15.04 -10.62
C GLU A 303 20.01 -13.56 -10.55
N ASN A 304 19.11 -12.66 -10.94
CA ASN A 304 19.32 -11.22 -10.90
C ASN A 304 18.06 -10.49 -10.40
N PRO A 305 18.01 -10.11 -9.11
CA PRO A 305 16.87 -9.41 -8.52
C PRO A 305 16.51 -8.10 -9.23
N TYR A 306 17.47 -7.44 -9.89
CA TYR A 306 17.19 -6.19 -10.62
C TYR A 306 16.25 -6.39 -11.81
N ILE A 307 16.10 -7.62 -12.31
CA ILE A 307 15.14 -7.95 -13.38
C ILE A 307 13.69 -7.78 -12.87
N ALA A 308 13.46 -7.86 -11.56
CA ALA A 308 12.14 -7.62 -10.97
C ALA A 308 11.59 -6.23 -11.35
N PHE A 309 12.48 -5.22 -11.52
CA PHE A 309 12.13 -3.85 -11.90
C PHE A 309 11.44 -3.71 -13.27
N ILE A 310 11.41 -4.77 -14.09
CA ILE A 310 10.56 -4.80 -15.30
C ILE A 310 9.10 -4.60 -14.92
N ARG A 311 8.63 -5.19 -13.81
CA ARG A 311 7.27 -5.00 -13.32
C ARG A 311 7.03 -3.52 -13.02
N GLU A 312 7.90 -2.87 -12.26
CA GLU A 312 7.81 -1.46 -11.91
C GLU A 312 7.85 -0.56 -13.14
N ALA A 313 8.69 -0.87 -14.14
CA ALA A 313 8.73 -0.18 -15.41
C ALA A 313 7.39 -0.28 -16.17
N VAL A 314 6.77 -1.46 -16.20
CA VAL A 314 5.44 -1.66 -16.80
C VAL A 314 4.37 -0.88 -16.03
N LEU A 315 4.37 -0.89 -14.70
CA LEU A 315 3.42 -0.14 -13.88
C LEU A 315 3.52 1.37 -14.12
N ILE A 316 4.75 1.90 -14.19
CA ILE A 316 5.00 3.30 -14.55
C ILE A 316 4.51 3.58 -15.98
N GLY A 317 4.77 2.68 -16.92
CA GLY A 317 4.25 2.75 -18.29
C GLY A 317 2.72 2.85 -18.32
N LEU A 318 2.01 2.02 -17.55
CA LEU A 318 0.55 2.04 -17.44
C LEU A 318 0.02 3.34 -16.85
N ILE A 319 0.73 3.96 -15.89
CA ILE A 319 0.41 5.31 -15.40
C ILE A 319 0.47 6.32 -16.54
N PHE A 320 1.55 6.30 -17.34
CA PHE A 320 1.70 7.21 -18.47
C PHE A 320 0.61 6.99 -19.52
N VAL A 321 0.36 5.73 -19.90
CA VAL A 321 -0.70 5.38 -20.86
C VAL A 321 -2.07 5.86 -20.34
N SER A 322 -2.39 5.62 -19.06
CA SER A 322 -3.61 6.12 -18.42
C SER A 322 -3.71 7.65 -18.44
N LYS A 323 -2.59 8.35 -18.26
CA LYS A 323 -2.54 9.82 -18.35
C LYS A 323 -2.89 10.31 -19.75
N PHE A 324 -2.41 9.65 -20.80
CA PHE A 324 -2.68 10.04 -22.19
C PHE A 324 -4.07 9.60 -22.68
N THR A 325 -4.56 8.43 -22.27
CA THR A 325 -5.86 7.91 -22.73
C THR A 325 -7.05 8.54 -22.00
N THR A 326 -6.84 9.11 -20.81
CA THR A 326 -7.91 9.68 -19.98
C THR A 326 -8.00 11.19 -20.17
N LYS A 327 -9.20 11.70 -20.47
CA LYS A 327 -9.45 13.13 -20.57
C LYS A 327 -9.21 13.82 -19.22
N GLY A 328 -8.49 14.96 -19.22
CA GLY A 328 -8.10 15.67 -17.99
C GLY A 328 -9.26 16.01 -17.05
N HIS A 329 -10.42 16.40 -17.60
CA HIS A 329 -11.61 16.75 -16.83
C HIS A 329 -12.13 15.61 -15.93
N VAL A 330 -11.85 14.35 -16.25
CA VAL A 330 -12.33 13.21 -15.42
C VAL A 330 -11.67 13.26 -14.05
N ARG A 331 -10.36 13.52 -14.00
CA ARG A 331 -9.59 13.65 -12.76
C ARG A 331 -9.92 14.91 -11.99
N GLU A 332 -10.14 16.03 -12.68
CA GLU A 332 -10.57 17.29 -12.07
C GLU A 332 -11.91 17.14 -11.36
N HIS A 333 -12.89 16.50 -12.01
CA HIS A 333 -14.19 16.26 -11.40
C HIS A 333 -14.15 15.25 -10.24
N ASN A 334 -13.17 14.36 -10.21
CA ASN A 334 -12.88 13.51 -9.06
C ASN A 334 -12.13 14.25 -7.93
N LYS A 335 -11.79 15.54 -8.13
CA LYS A 335 -10.89 16.33 -7.29
C LYS A 335 -9.64 15.52 -6.92
N PHE A 336 -9.08 14.83 -7.91
CA PHE A 336 -7.94 13.94 -7.74
C PHE A 336 -6.71 14.74 -7.33
N THR A 337 -6.04 14.30 -6.27
CA THR A 337 -4.75 14.84 -5.83
C THR A 337 -3.81 13.69 -5.48
N LEU A 338 -2.51 13.88 -5.63
CA LEU A 338 -1.50 12.88 -5.23
C LEU A 338 -1.20 12.91 -3.73
N HIS A 339 -1.89 13.75 -2.97
CA HIS A 339 -1.64 13.94 -1.55
C HIS A 339 -1.74 12.64 -0.72
N PRO A 340 -2.72 11.74 -0.95
CA PRO A 340 -2.81 10.49 -0.21
C PRO A 340 -1.60 9.55 -0.45
N ILE A 341 -1.13 9.45 -1.69
CA ILE A 341 0.04 8.62 -2.00
C ILE A 341 1.33 9.24 -1.46
N GLN A 342 1.45 10.56 -1.48
CA GLN A 342 2.56 11.25 -0.83
C GLN A 342 2.58 11.01 0.68
N GLU A 343 1.41 11.05 1.31
CA GLU A 343 1.28 10.75 2.75
C GLU A 343 1.74 9.33 3.07
N VAL A 344 1.27 8.33 2.31
CA VAL A 344 1.72 6.95 2.46
C VAL A 344 3.23 6.84 2.25
N ALA A 345 3.77 7.42 1.18
CA ALA A 345 5.22 7.39 0.91
C ALA A 345 6.03 8.00 2.06
N TYR A 346 5.60 9.15 2.58
CA TYR A 346 6.31 9.86 3.65
C TYR A 346 6.20 9.19 5.00
N LEU A 347 5.08 8.56 5.32
CA LEU A 347 4.94 7.83 6.58
C LEU A 347 5.73 6.52 6.54
N PHE A 348 5.69 5.82 5.41
CA PHE A 348 6.28 4.49 5.30
C PHE A 348 7.80 4.49 5.10
N ILE A 349 8.41 5.57 4.62
CA ILE A 349 9.87 5.63 4.40
C ILE A 349 10.68 5.36 5.67
N GLY A 350 10.23 5.87 6.82
CA GLY A 350 10.90 5.65 8.10
C GLY A 350 10.53 4.34 8.79
N SER A 351 9.37 3.76 8.48
CA SER A 351 8.93 2.50 9.09
C SER A 351 9.48 1.27 8.38
N TYR A 352 9.84 1.39 7.09
CA TYR A 352 10.29 0.27 6.26
C TYR A 352 11.67 -0.30 6.65
N ASN A 353 12.42 0.37 7.52
CA ASN A 353 13.69 -0.17 8.05
C ASN A 353 13.48 -1.40 8.97
N PHE A 354 12.25 -1.62 9.47
CA PHE A 354 11.91 -2.68 10.43
C PHE A 354 10.98 -3.77 9.89
N VAL A 355 10.50 -3.57 8.66
CA VAL A 355 9.60 -4.48 7.95
C VAL A 355 10.46 -5.50 7.23
#